data_AF-A0A4Y2VEP4-F1
#
_entry.id   AF-A0A4Y2VEP4-F1
#
_cell.length_a   1.000
_cell.length_b   1.000
_cell.length_c   1.000
_cell.angle_alpha   90.00
_cell.angle_beta   90.00
_cell.angle_gamma   90.00
#
_symmetry.space_group_name_H-M   'P 1'
#
loop_
_entity.id
_entity.type
_entity.pdbx_description
1 polymer ?
#
loop_
_entity_poly.entity_id
_entity_poly.type
_entity_poly.pdbx_seq_one_letter_code
_entity_poly.pdbx_strand_id
1 'polypeptide(L)'
;MCDTCRQQPIFGIRWKCAECTNYDLCSTCYHGDKHHLRHRFFRITTPGSERALVDPRRKSKKIAIRGIFPGARVVRGVDWQWEDQDGGNGRRGKVTEIQDWSAASPRSAAYVMWDNGAKNLYRVGFEGMADLKVVSDAKGGAVYKDHLPLLGQGPGRAGIHGFQIGDNVNVDLELEIVQSLQHRHGGWTDGMFECLGTTGTVVGIDEDSDIVVSYPSGN
;
A
#
# COMPACT_ATOMS: atom_id res chain seq x y z
N MET A 1 -6.92 14.06 15.59
CA MET A 1 -5.62 14.69 15.92
C MET A 1 -4.70 13.60 16.44
N CYS A 2 -3.39 13.68 16.21
CA CYS A 2 -2.43 12.85 16.93
C CYS A 2 -2.10 13.49 18.28
N ASP A 3 -2.30 12.77 19.39
CA ASP A 3 -2.10 13.31 20.74
C ASP A 3 -0.63 13.56 21.11
N THR A 4 0.31 13.00 20.35
CA THR A 4 1.75 13.22 20.58
C THR A 4 2.30 14.41 19.79
N CYS A 5 2.18 14.39 18.46
CA CYS A 5 2.77 15.44 17.60
C CYS A 5 1.79 16.55 17.21
N ARG A 6 0.54 16.48 17.69
CA ARG A 6 -0.54 17.43 17.39
C ARG A 6 -0.93 17.55 15.92
N GLN A 7 -0.47 16.64 15.05
CA GLN A 7 -0.88 16.58 13.65
C GLN A 7 -2.42 16.53 13.55
N GLN A 8 -3.00 17.47 12.80
CA GLN A 8 -4.43 17.56 12.58
C GLN A 8 -4.73 18.07 11.16
N PRO A 9 -5.49 17.32 10.34
CA PRO A 9 -5.93 15.93 10.59
C PRO A 9 -4.74 14.96 10.67
N ILE A 10 -4.99 13.71 11.10
CA ILE A 10 -3.98 12.65 10.92
C ILE A 10 -3.97 12.29 9.43
N PHE A 11 -2.82 12.41 8.78
CA PHE A 11 -2.64 11.97 7.39
C PHE A 11 -2.17 10.51 7.35
N GLY A 12 -2.77 9.72 6.45
CA GLY A 12 -2.54 8.28 6.35
C GLY A 12 -3.26 7.49 7.45
N ILE A 13 -2.62 6.40 7.92
CA ILE A 13 -3.22 5.47 8.88
C ILE A 13 -3.38 6.14 10.26
N ARG A 14 -4.58 6.00 10.83
CA ARG A 14 -4.88 6.38 12.21
C ARG A 14 -4.71 5.19 13.15
N TRP A 15 -3.96 5.40 14.23
CA TRP A 15 -3.70 4.39 15.27
C TRP A 15 -4.38 4.80 16.56
N LYS A 16 -5.55 4.22 16.85
CA LYS A 16 -6.32 4.53 18.06
C LYS A 16 -5.95 3.58 19.20
N CYS A 17 -5.58 4.08 20.36
CA CYS A 17 -5.34 3.23 21.53
C CYS A 17 -6.64 2.51 21.93
N ALA A 18 -6.57 1.19 22.14
CA ALA A 18 -7.72 0.38 22.55
C ALA A 18 -7.98 0.44 24.06
N GLU A 19 -7.01 0.92 24.83
CA GLU A 19 -7.01 0.88 26.31
C GLU A 19 -7.19 2.28 26.92
N CYS A 20 -6.98 3.34 26.16
CA CYS A 20 -7.13 4.72 26.62
C CYS A 20 -8.32 5.41 25.96
N THR A 21 -9.06 6.17 26.76
CA THR A 21 -10.15 7.02 26.28
C THR A 21 -9.61 8.07 25.31
N ASN A 22 -10.16 8.09 24.10
CA ASN A 22 -9.89 9.10 23.06
C ASN A 22 -8.40 9.42 22.79
N TYR A 23 -7.54 8.40 22.72
CA TYR A 23 -6.12 8.57 22.41
C TYR A 23 -5.77 8.02 21.02
N ASP A 24 -5.12 8.81 20.19
CA ASP A 24 -4.84 8.58 18.78
C ASP A 24 -3.42 9.00 18.38
N LEU A 25 -2.77 8.18 17.56
CA LEU A 25 -1.45 8.43 16.99
C LEU A 25 -1.49 8.42 15.46
N CYS A 26 -0.65 9.26 14.83
CA CYS A 26 -0.29 9.10 13.43
C CYS A 26 0.79 8.01 13.26
N SER A 27 1.02 7.54 12.03
CA SER A 27 2.01 6.50 11.75
C SER A 27 3.42 6.84 12.22
N THR A 28 3.86 8.09 12.08
CA THR A 28 5.18 8.54 12.56
C THR A 28 5.31 8.34 14.07
N CYS A 29 4.31 8.73 14.85
CA CYS A 29 4.33 8.58 16.31
C CYS A 29 4.15 7.11 16.74
N TYR A 30 3.29 6.37 16.05
CA TYR A 30 3.05 4.96 16.34
C TYR A 30 4.31 4.10 16.15
N HIS A 31 4.98 4.27 15.01
CA HIS A 31 6.24 3.59 14.70
C HIS A 31 7.46 4.22 15.42
N GLY A 32 7.33 5.47 15.87
CA GLY A 32 8.31 6.17 16.71
C GLY A 32 8.20 5.86 18.21
N ASP A 33 7.55 4.76 18.58
CA ASP A 33 7.41 4.25 19.96
C ASP A 33 6.83 5.25 20.95
N LYS A 34 5.96 6.16 20.46
CA LYS A 34 5.22 7.08 21.32
C LYS A 34 4.05 6.35 21.99
N HIS A 35 3.65 6.82 23.17
CA HIS A 35 2.69 6.16 24.05
C HIS A 35 3.15 4.78 24.57
N HIS A 36 2.41 4.20 25.51
CA HIS A 36 2.73 2.90 26.10
C HIS A 36 2.82 1.79 25.05
N LEU A 37 3.97 1.11 25.00
CA LEU A 37 4.21 -0.01 24.08
C LEU A 37 3.46 -1.30 24.45
N ARG A 38 2.93 -1.36 25.69
CA ARG A 38 2.09 -2.47 26.16
C ARG A 38 0.64 -2.35 25.74
N HIS A 39 0.18 -1.13 25.41
CA HIS A 39 -1.19 -0.93 24.99
C HIS A 39 -1.39 -1.43 23.56
N ARG A 40 -2.50 -2.12 23.33
CA ARG A 40 -2.98 -2.48 21.99
C ARG A 40 -3.58 -1.27 21.30
N PHE A 41 -3.56 -1.31 19.98
CA PHE A 41 -4.10 -0.25 19.14
C PHE A 41 -5.09 -0.84 18.14
N PHE A 42 -6.09 -0.06 17.78
CA PHE A 42 -6.87 -0.24 16.58
C PHE A 42 -6.19 0.51 15.43
N ARG A 43 -5.90 -0.22 14.36
CA ARG A 43 -5.51 0.33 13.07
C ARG A 43 -6.76 0.70 12.27
N ILE A 44 -6.82 1.96 11.84
CA ILE A 44 -7.89 2.50 10.98
C ILE A 44 -7.21 3.02 9.73
N THR A 45 -7.25 2.22 8.66
CA THR A 45 -6.45 2.46 7.44
C THR A 45 -7.01 3.61 6.61
N THR A 46 -8.34 3.65 6.45
CA THR A 46 -9.05 4.71 5.72
C THR A 46 -10.23 5.21 6.54
N PRO A 47 -10.71 6.45 6.31
CA PRO A 47 -11.95 6.91 6.92
C PRO A 47 -13.10 5.94 6.61
N GLY A 48 -13.82 5.50 7.64
CA GLY A 48 -14.93 4.55 7.52
C GLY A 48 -14.53 3.06 7.45
N SER A 49 -13.24 2.71 7.38
CA SER A 49 -12.84 1.30 7.43
C SER A 49 -13.11 0.67 8.79
N GLU A 50 -13.35 -0.65 8.80
CA GLU A 50 -13.35 -1.41 10.05
C GLU A 50 -12.04 -1.25 10.81
N ARG A 51 -12.14 -1.32 12.13
CA ARG A 51 -11.01 -1.16 13.05
C ARG A 51 -10.35 -2.52 13.24
N ALA A 52 -9.10 -2.66 12.83
CA ALA A 52 -8.33 -3.88 13.08
C ALA A 52 -7.53 -3.77 14.39
N LEU A 53 -7.81 -4.62 15.37
CA LEU A 53 -7.02 -4.68 16.61
C LEU A 53 -5.65 -5.31 16.30
N VAL A 54 -4.57 -4.63 16.69
CA VAL A 54 -3.19 -5.13 16.53
C VAL A 54 -2.54 -5.43 17.86
N ASP A 55 -1.57 -6.35 17.85
CA ASP A 55 -0.82 -6.78 19.02
C ASP A 55 -0.04 -5.64 19.69
N PRO A 56 0.30 -5.77 21.00
CA PRO A 56 1.14 -4.80 21.69
C PRO A 56 2.52 -4.67 21.04
N ARG A 57 2.86 -3.44 20.65
CA ARG A 57 4.16 -3.07 20.05
C ARG A 57 5.37 -3.63 20.78
N ARG A 58 5.35 -3.71 22.13
CA ARG A 58 6.45 -4.25 22.95
C ARG A 58 6.86 -5.68 22.56
N LYS A 59 5.93 -6.51 22.11
CA LYS A 59 6.19 -7.92 21.74
C LYS A 59 6.27 -8.13 20.23
N SER A 60 5.99 -7.09 19.44
CA SER A 60 5.90 -7.20 17.98
C SER A 60 7.24 -6.95 17.30
N LYS A 61 7.44 -7.58 16.15
CA LYS A 61 8.66 -7.42 15.35
C LYS A 61 8.74 -6.02 14.74
N LYS A 62 9.84 -5.33 15.02
CA LYS A 62 10.14 -4.02 14.44
C LYS A 62 11.31 -4.14 13.47
N ILE A 63 11.14 -3.66 12.23
CA ILE A 63 12.14 -3.75 11.16
C ILE A 63 12.53 -2.37 10.67
N ALA A 64 13.81 -2.19 10.31
CA ALA A 64 14.26 -0.96 9.67
C ALA A 64 13.77 -0.88 8.23
N ILE A 65 13.25 0.27 7.82
CA ILE A 65 12.92 0.57 6.43
C ILE A 65 14.10 1.24 5.74
N ARG A 66 14.28 0.98 4.45
CA ARG A 66 15.40 1.46 3.64
C ARG A 66 14.91 1.96 2.29
N GLY A 67 15.55 2.97 1.74
CA GLY A 67 15.15 3.58 0.46
C GLY A 67 15.64 5.01 0.30
N ILE A 68 14.79 5.86 -0.29
CA ILE A 68 15.03 7.28 -0.49
C ILE A 68 14.74 8.02 0.82
N PHE A 69 15.76 8.13 1.66
CA PHE A 69 15.75 8.78 2.97
C PHE A 69 17.01 9.65 3.13
N PRO A 70 17.11 10.52 4.14
CA PRO A 70 18.29 11.35 4.35
C PRO A 70 19.58 10.52 4.37
N GLY A 71 20.53 10.89 3.53
CA GLY A 71 21.78 10.16 3.30
C GLY A 71 21.78 9.24 2.08
N ALA A 72 20.62 8.93 1.48
CA ALA A 72 20.55 8.10 0.29
C ALA A 72 21.22 8.80 -0.90
N ARG A 73 21.86 8.02 -1.76
CA ARG A 73 22.41 8.46 -3.04
C ARG A 73 21.43 8.13 -4.14
N VAL A 74 21.10 9.12 -4.96
CA VAL A 74 20.05 9.04 -5.98
C VAL A 74 20.55 9.55 -7.33
N VAL A 75 19.84 9.15 -8.38
CA VAL A 75 19.88 9.71 -9.73
C VAL A 75 18.44 10.08 -10.11
N ARG A 76 18.24 10.79 -11.24
CA ARG A 76 16.89 10.99 -11.79
C ARG A 76 16.14 9.67 -11.98
N GLY A 77 14.85 9.69 -11.68
CA GLY A 77 13.91 8.57 -11.76
C GLY A 77 13.14 8.52 -13.08
N VAL A 78 12.09 7.70 -13.12
CA VAL A 78 11.31 7.44 -14.33
C VAL A 78 10.41 8.61 -14.71
N ASP A 79 9.88 9.34 -13.72
CA ASP A 79 8.95 10.46 -13.93
C ASP A 79 9.64 11.82 -13.94
N TRP A 80 10.96 11.84 -14.15
CA TRP A 80 11.76 13.06 -14.15
C TRP A 80 11.34 14.02 -15.27
N GLN A 81 11.07 15.27 -14.89
CA GLN A 81 10.64 16.33 -15.79
C GLN A 81 11.36 17.67 -15.49
N TRP A 82 12.55 17.61 -14.89
CA TRP A 82 13.24 18.76 -14.31
C TRP A 82 14.50 19.15 -15.08
N GLU A 83 14.48 18.97 -16.40
CA GLU A 83 15.61 19.26 -17.30
C GLU A 83 16.92 18.63 -16.79
N ASP A 84 18.05 19.34 -16.92
CA ASP A 84 19.35 18.91 -16.41
C ASP A 84 19.71 19.59 -15.09
N GLN A 85 18.75 19.81 -14.20
CA GLN A 85 19.03 20.33 -12.84
C GLN A 85 20.01 19.44 -12.05
N ASP A 86 20.02 18.14 -12.32
CA ASP A 86 20.97 17.17 -11.77
C ASP A 86 22.34 17.17 -12.47
N GLY A 87 22.51 17.96 -13.55
CA GLY A 87 23.70 18.00 -14.38
C GLY A 87 23.76 16.95 -15.50
N GLY A 88 22.61 16.35 -15.83
CA GLY A 88 22.47 15.37 -16.90
C GLY A 88 22.16 13.96 -16.39
N ASN A 89 21.56 13.13 -17.24
CA ASN A 89 21.12 11.79 -16.86
C ASN A 89 22.29 10.94 -16.31
N GLY A 90 22.03 10.26 -15.18
CA GLY A 90 23.02 9.43 -14.48
C GLY A 90 23.91 10.18 -13.48
N ARG A 91 23.83 11.52 -13.41
CA ARG A 91 24.48 12.29 -12.35
C ARG A 91 23.82 12.02 -11.01
N ARG A 92 24.64 12.04 -9.97
CA ARG A 92 24.26 11.62 -8.62
C ARG A 92 24.00 12.80 -7.71
N GLY A 93 23.11 12.60 -6.77
CA GLY A 93 22.82 13.52 -5.68
C GLY A 93 22.67 12.79 -4.36
N LYS A 94 22.68 13.55 -3.27
CA LYS A 94 22.41 13.08 -1.92
C LYS A 94 21.09 13.65 -1.45
N VAL A 95 20.19 12.76 -1.00
CA VAL A 95 18.97 13.17 -0.29
C VAL A 95 19.39 13.77 1.04
N THR A 96 18.99 15.02 1.31
CA THR A 96 19.27 15.68 2.59
C THR A 96 18.08 15.54 3.53
N GLU A 97 16.87 15.67 3.02
CA GLU A 97 15.64 15.70 3.82
C GLU A 97 14.46 15.09 3.07
N ILE A 98 13.50 14.54 3.84
CA ILE A 98 12.15 14.22 3.35
C ILE A 98 11.24 15.35 3.78
N GLN A 99 10.52 15.90 2.83
CA GLN A 99 9.65 17.04 3.03
C GLN A 99 8.26 16.75 2.45
N ASP A 100 7.35 17.67 2.71
CA ASP A 100 6.00 17.65 2.17
C ASP A 100 6.05 18.30 0.78
N TRP A 101 5.50 17.65 -0.25
CA TRP A 101 5.33 18.32 -1.55
C TRP A 101 4.27 19.42 -1.45
N SER A 102 3.22 19.14 -0.69
CA SER A 102 2.17 20.10 -0.34
C SER A 102 1.62 19.80 1.05
N ALA A 103 0.93 20.76 1.66
CA ALA A 103 0.31 20.57 2.98
C ALA A 103 -0.72 19.42 3.00
N ALA A 104 -1.28 19.05 1.84
CA ALA A 104 -2.23 17.94 1.70
C ALA A 104 -1.55 16.58 1.48
N SER A 105 -0.26 16.56 1.14
CA SER A 105 0.50 15.34 0.86
C SER A 105 1.84 15.37 1.61
N PRO A 106 1.81 15.11 2.93
CA PRO A 106 3.02 15.14 3.73
C PRO A 106 3.97 13.99 3.39
N ARG A 107 5.28 14.23 3.56
CA ARG A 107 6.37 13.26 3.34
C ARG A 107 6.38 12.62 1.95
N SER A 108 5.98 13.38 0.94
CA SER A 108 5.84 12.93 -0.45
C SER A 108 6.91 13.53 -1.39
N ALA A 109 7.92 14.18 -0.81
CA ALA A 109 9.02 14.81 -1.54
C ALA A 109 10.37 14.58 -0.83
N ALA A 110 11.45 14.68 -1.61
CA ALA A 110 12.82 14.62 -1.10
C ALA A 110 13.63 15.81 -1.61
N TYR A 111 14.30 16.52 -0.69
CA TYR A 111 15.25 17.57 -1.04
C TYR A 111 16.60 16.93 -1.35
N VAL A 112 17.17 17.25 -2.51
CA VAL A 112 18.41 16.65 -3.01
C VAL A 112 19.44 17.73 -3.23
N MET A 113 20.66 17.45 -2.77
CA MET A 113 21.87 18.18 -3.13
C MET A 113 22.63 17.34 -4.16
N TRP A 114 22.69 17.81 -5.40
CA TRP A 114 23.41 17.17 -6.50
C TRP A 114 24.91 17.40 -6.37
N ASP A 115 25.70 16.47 -6.91
CA ASP A 115 27.17 16.54 -6.81
C ASP A 115 27.77 17.73 -7.56
N ASN A 116 27.04 18.28 -8.54
CA ASN A 116 27.41 19.52 -9.25
C ASN A 116 27.11 20.79 -8.42
N GLY A 117 26.59 20.67 -7.20
CA GLY A 117 26.23 21.77 -6.31
C GLY A 117 24.79 22.28 -6.46
N ALA A 118 24.06 21.86 -7.49
CA ALA A 118 22.64 22.19 -7.63
C ALA A 118 21.81 21.54 -6.52
N LYS A 119 20.68 22.16 -6.20
CA LYS A 119 19.78 21.68 -5.14
C LYS A 119 18.33 21.96 -5.50
N ASN A 120 17.46 21.00 -5.25
CA ASN A 120 16.02 21.21 -5.40
C ASN A 120 15.20 20.15 -4.67
N LEU A 121 13.88 20.33 -4.69
CA LEU A 121 12.89 19.41 -4.16
C LEU A 121 12.27 18.57 -5.29
N TYR A 122 12.16 17.26 -5.10
CA TYR A 122 11.67 16.32 -6.10
C TYR A 122 10.58 15.38 -5.54
N ARG A 123 9.67 14.91 -6.39
CA ARG A 123 8.54 14.05 -5.96
C ARG A 123 9.02 12.64 -5.63
N VAL A 124 8.57 12.13 -4.49
CA VAL A 124 8.76 10.75 -4.05
C VAL A 124 7.44 10.26 -3.48
N GLY A 125 6.54 9.85 -4.38
CA GLY A 125 5.19 9.36 -4.05
C GLY A 125 4.07 10.40 -4.16
N PHE A 126 4.39 11.71 -4.31
CA PHE A 126 3.36 12.71 -4.62
C PHE A 126 2.71 12.37 -5.97
N GLU A 127 1.39 12.24 -6.01
CA GLU A 127 0.62 11.77 -7.18
C GLU A 127 1.14 10.43 -7.77
N GLY A 128 1.79 9.60 -6.94
CA GLY A 128 2.41 8.35 -7.39
C GLY A 128 3.72 8.51 -8.16
N MET A 129 4.25 9.73 -8.28
CA MET A 129 5.42 10.03 -9.09
C MET A 129 6.74 9.61 -8.42
N ALA A 130 7.66 9.09 -9.22
CA ALA A 130 8.99 8.66 -8.83
C ALA A 130 10.06 9.43 -9.60
N ASP A 131 10.26 10.70 -9.22
CA ASP A 131 11.27 11.57 -9.83
C ASP A 131 12.71 11.15 -9.49
N LEU A 132 12.90 10.30 -8.48
CA LEU A 132 14.22 9.88 -8.02
C LEU A 132 14.33 8.36 -8.00
N LYS A 133 15.50 7.87 -8.40
CA LYS A 133 15.88 6.45 -8.30
C LYS A 133 17.06 6.30 -7.36
N VAL A 134 16.96 5.37 -6.42
CA VAL A 134 18.03 5.08 -5.46
C VAL A 134 19.20 4.34 -6.13
N VAL A 135 20.42 4.74 -5.79
CA VAL A 135 21.68 4.06 -6.13
C VAL A 135 22.31 3.43 -4.89
N SER A 136 22.28 4.16 -3.77
CA SER A 136 22.63 3.64 -2.44
C SER A 136 21.55 4.09 -1.49
N ASP A 137 20.85 3.13 -0.90
CA ASP A 137 19.75 3.43 0.01
C ASP A 137 20.24 3.93 1.39
N ALA A 138 19.35 4.60 2.11
CA ALA A 138 19.54 4.98 3.50
C ALA A 138 18.40 4.46 4.37
N LYS A 139 18.64 4.38 5.69
CA LYS A 139 17.63 3.98 6.67
C LYS A 139 16.61 5.10 6.90
N GLY A 140 15.31 4.77 6.86
CA GLY A 140 14.21 5.72 7.00
C GLY A 140 13.47 5.68 8.33
N GLY A 141 14.03 4.99 9.33
CA GLY A 141 13.35 4.65 10.58
C GLY A 141 13.01 3.17 10.62
N ALA A 142 12.09 2.79 11.51
CA ALA A 142 11.67 1.41 11.69
C ALA A 142 10.17 1.32 11.91
N VAL A 143 9.56 0.25 11.39
CA VAL A 143 8.11 0.01 11.42
C VAL A 143 7.80 -1.34 12.05
N TYR A 144 6.59 -1.47 12.58
CA TYR A 144 6.05 -2.75 13.03
C TYR A 144 5.44 -3.44 11.82
N LYS A 145 6.20 -4.32 11.17
CA LYS A 145 5.87 -4.89 9.84
C LYS A 145 4.46 -5.49 9.84
N ASP A 146 4.18 -6.34 10.81
CA ASP A 146 2.95 -7.13 10.85
C ASP A 146 1.75 -6.28 11.32
N HIS A 147 1.99 -5.04 11.75
CA HIS A 147 0.93 -4.09 12.07
C HIS A 147 0.50 -3.28 10.85
N LEU A 148 1.26 -3.27 9.75
CA LEU A 148 0.89 -2.55 8.54
C LEU A 148 -0.24 -3.29 7.78
N PRO A 149 -1.16 -2.57 7.13
CA PRO A 149 -2.18 -3.20 6.30
C PRO A 149 -1.55 -3.71 4.99
N LEU A 150 -2.11 -4.79 4.43
CA LEU A 150 -1.80 -5.17 3.07
C LEU A 150 -2.49 -4.20 2.11
N LEU A 151 -1.76 -3.73 1.10
CA LEU A 151 -2.35 -2.91 0.06
C LEU A 151 -3.37 -3.74 -0.74
N GLY A 152 -4.59 -3.24 -0.89
CA GLY A 152 -5.68 -3.94 -1.60
C GLY A 152 -6.60 -4.78 -0.71
N GLN A 153 -6.26 -5.04 0.56
CA GLN A 153 -7.20 -5.64 1.52
C GLN A 153 -8.09 -4.57 2.15
N GLY A 154 -9.35 -4.51 1.70
CA GLY A 154 -10.43 -3.77 2.35
C GLY A 154 -11.30 -4.70 3.23
N PRO A 155 -12.17 -4.15 4.10
CA PRO A 155 -13.17 -4.95 4.82
C PRO A 155 -14.06 -5.64 3.77
N GLY A 156 -14.11 -6.97 3.81
CA GLY A 156 -14.82 -7.78 2.81
C GLY A 156 -13.95 -8.38 1.69
N ARG A 157 -12.62 -8.25 1.71
CA ARG A 157 -11.74 -8.98 0.78
C ARG A 157 -10.84 -9.95 1.52
N ALA A 158 -11.42 -11.05 1.97
CA ALA A 158 -10.70 -12.15 2.62
C ALA A 158 -9.98 -13.10 1.63
N GLY A 159 -10.03 -12.81 0.33
CA GLY A 159 -9.27 -13.53 -0.71
C GLY A 159 -8.41 -12.57 -1.54
N ILE A 160 -7.32 -13.08 -2.12
CA ILE A 160 -6.38 -12.34 -2.98
C ILE A 160 -7.10 -11.62 -4.14
N HIS A 161 -8.29 -12.10 -4.53
CA HIS A 161 -9.11 -11.55 -5.63
C HIS A 161 -10.49 -11.01 -5.19
N GLY A 162 -10.77 -10.91 -3.89
CA GLY A 162 -11.95 -10.19 -3.39
C GLY A 162 -13.32 -10.86 -3.58
N PHE A 163 -13.38 -12.10 -4.08
CA PHE A 163 -14.59 -12.92 -4.08
C PHE A 163 -14.79 -13.65 -2.75
N GLN A 164 -16.04 -13.89 -2.38
CA GLN A 164 -16.48 -14.70 -1.25
C GLN A 164 -17.55 -15.71 -1.69
N ILE A 165 -17.68 -16.79 -0.93
CA ILE A 165 -18.80 -17.73 -1.11
C ILE A 165 -20.11 -16.97 -0.93
N GLY A 166 -21.01 -17.11 -1.90
CA GLY A 166 -22.29 -16.40 -1.98
C GLY A 166 -22.29 -15.18 -2.91
N ASP A 167 -21.12 -14.74 -3.40
CA ASP A 167 -21.07 -13.63 -4.35
C ASP A 167 -21.71 -14.01 -5.69
N ASN A 168 -22.43 -13.06 -6.29
CA ASN A 168 -22.92 -13.20 -7.65
C ASN A 168 -21.89 -12.66 -8.65
N VAL A 169 -21.62 -13.45 -9.69
CA VAL A 169 -20.56 -13.17 -10.67
C VAL A 169 -21.07 -13.30 -12.10
N ASN A 170 -20.52 -12.51 -13.01
CA ASN A 170 -20.80 -12.59 -14.45
C ASN A 170 -19.48 -12.51 -15.22
N VAL A 171 -19.42 -13.18 -16.37
CA VAL A 171 -18.26 -13.16 -17.26
C VAL A 171 -18.50 -12.13 -18.36
N ASP A 172 -17.85 -10.97 -18.23
CA ASP A 172 -17.94 -9.84 -19.17
C ASP A 172 -16.68 -9.75 -20.05
N LEU A 173 -16.26 -10.88 -20.61
CA LEU A 173 -15.11 -11.00 -21.50
C LEU A 173 -15.49 -11.83 -22.72
N GLU A 174 -14.84 -11.55 -23.84
CA GLU A 174 -15.03 -12.32 -25.08
C GLU A 174 -14.57 -13.78 -24.89
N LEU A 175 -15.25 -14.72 -25.57
CA LEU A 175 -15.02 -16.16 -25.45
C LEU A 175 -13.53 -16.55 -25.61
N GLU A 176 -12.83 -15.96 -26.59
CA GLU A 176 -11.42 -16.27 -26.84
C GLU A 176 -10.52 -15.88 -25.65
N ILE A 177 -10.84 -14.77 -24.98
CA ILE A 177 -10.13 -14.32 -23.78
C ILE A 177 -10.39 -15.28 -22.62
N VAL A 178 -11.65 -15.67 -22.42
CA VAL A 178 -12.06 -16.61 -21.36
C VAL A 178 -11.36 -17.95 -21.54
N GLN A 179 -11.39 -18.52 -22.74
CA GLN A 179 -10.71 -19.78 -23.06
C GLN A 179 -9.19 -19.71 -22.81
N SER A 180 -8.56 -18.58 -23.17
CA SER A 180 -7.15 -18.36 -22.91
C SER A 180 -6.84 -18.33 -21.41
N LEU A 181 -7.64 -17.60 -20.62
CA LEU A 181 -7.47 -17.47 -19.17
C LEU A 181 -7.73 -18.76 -18.41
N GLN A 182 -8.59 -19.64 -18.94
CA GLN A 182 -8.88 -20.94 -18.32
C GLN A 182 -7.72 -21.94 -18.40
N HIS A 183 -6.64 -21.65 -19.16
CA HIS A 183 -5.47 -22.53 -19.18
C HIS A 183 -4.83 -22.62 -17.79
N ARG A 184 -4.83 -23.83 -17.22
CA ARG A 184 -4.38 -24.16 -15.85
C ARG A 184 -5.33 -23.73 -14.73
N HIS A 185 -6.54 -23.29 -15.07
CA HIS A 185 -7.56 -22.84 -14.13
C HIS A 185 -8.89 -23.60 -14.35
N GLY A 186 -8.82 -24.94 -14.42
CA GLY A 186 -9.95 -25.82 -14.72
C GLY A 186 -10.25 -26.07 -16.21
N GLY A 187 -9.71 -25.25 -17.12
CA GLY A 187 -9.90 -25.41 -18.57
C GLY A 187 -11.27 -24.95 -19.07
N TRP A 188 -11.53 -25.15 -20.36
CA TRP A 188 -12.80 -24.81 -21.01
C TRP A 188 -13.46 -26.06 -21.60
N THR A 189 -14.78 -26.19 -21.44
CA THR A 189 -15.61 -27.21 -22.10
C THR A 189 -16.85 -26.58 -22.71
N ASP A 190 -17.46 -27.20 -23.72
CA ASP A 190 -18.67 -26.69 -24.37
C ASP A 190 -19.89 -26.61 -23.43
N GLY A 191 -19.84 -27.26 -22.26
CA GLY A 191 -20.87 -27.08 -21.23
C GLY A 191 -20.83 -25.71 -20.54
N MET A 192 -19.71 -24.99 -20.63
CA MET A 192 -19.49 -23.73 -19.92
C MET A 192 -20.06 -22.51 -20.65
N PHE A 193 -20.61 -22.65 -21.86
CA PHE A 193 -21.17 -21.51 -22.61
C PHE A 193 -22.21 -20.71 -21.82
N GLU A 194 -22.93 -21.33 -20.90
CA GLU A 194 -23.88 -20.64 -20.02
C GLU A 194 -23.23 -19.56 -19.15
N CYS A 195 -21.93 -19.68 -18.83
CA CYS A 195 -21.22 -18.69 -18.03
C CYS A 195 -21.12 -17.34 -18.75
N LEU A 196 -21.21 -17.35 -20.09
CA LEU A 196 -21.16 -16.16 -20.93
C LEU A 196 -22.56 -15.53 -20.99
N GLY A 197 -22.80 -14.60 -20.07
CA GLY A 197 -24.04 -13.82 -20.03
C GLY A 197 -25.07 -14.30 -19.00
N THR A 198 -24.78 -15.37 -18.25
CA THR A 198 -25.60 -15.76 -17.09
C THR A 198 -24.85 -15.42 -15.80
N THR A 199 -25.54 -14.79 -14.86
CA THR A 199 -25.01 -14.58 -13.51
C THR A 199 -24.97 -15.90 -12.74
N GLY A 200 -23.76 -16.31 -12.32
CA GLY A 200 -23.53 -17.45 -11.43
C GLY A 200 -23.38 -17.04 -9.98
N THR A 201 -23.28 -18.02 -9.08
CA THR A 201 -23.01 -17.80 -7.65
C THR A 201 -21.75 -18.53 -7.23
N VAL A 202 -20.82 -17.84 -6.56
CA VAL A 202 -19.61 -18.45 -6.02
C VAL A 202 -19.99 -19.43 -4.91
N VAL A 203 -19.67 -20.71 -5.08
CA VAL A 203 -19.95 -21.78 -4.12
C VAL A 203 -18.70 -22.33 -3.45
N GLY A 204 -17.52 -22.06 -4.02
CA GLY A 204 -16.25 -22.50 -3.46
C GLY A 204 -15.07 -21.71 -3.99
N ILE A 205 -13.95 -21.82 -3.27
CA ILE A 205 -12.64 -21.33 -3.67
C ILE A 205 -11.67 -22.46 -3.31
N ASP A 206 -10.88 -22.93 -4.26
CA ASP A 206 -9.95 -24.06 -4.06
C ASP A 206 -8.56 -23.62 -3.54
N GLU A 207 -7.64 -24.58 -3.45
CA GLU A 207 -6.31 -24.39 -2.84
C GLU A 207 -5.38 -23.50 -3.69
N ASP A 208 -5.57 -23.48 -5.01
CA ASP A 208 -4.89 -22.62 -5.97
C ASP A 208 -5.62 -21.28 -6.23
N SER A 209 -6.72 -21.04 -5.52
CA SER A 209 -7.51 -19.80 -5.51
C SER A 209 -8.37 -19.58 -6.75
N ASP A 210 -8.71 -20.64 -7.47
CA ASP A 210 -9.74 -20.63 -8.51
C ASP A 210 -11.13 -20.62 -7.90
N ILE A 211 -12.08 -20.07 -8.66
CA ILE A 211 -13.43 -19.79 -8.20
C ILE A 211 -14.36 -20.88 -8.73
N VAL A 212 -15.02 -21.58 -7.81
CA VAL A 212 -16.06 -22.55 -8.15
C VAL A 212 -17.40 -21.81 -8.16
N VAL A 213 -18.06 -21.79 -9.32
CA VAL A 213 -19.30 -21.06 -9.56
C VAL A 213 -20.41 -22.05 -9.90
N SER A 214 -21.58 -21.91 -9.27
CA SER A 214 -22.79 -22.66 -9.61
C SER A 214 -23.73 -21.80 -10.46
N TYR A 215 -24.31 -22.41 -11.48
CA TYR A 215 -25.27 -21.79 -12.38
C TYR A 215 -26.70 -22.33 -12.18
N PRO A 216 -27.75 -21.61 -12.64
CA PRO A 216 -29.15 -22.05 -12.50
C PRO A 216 -29.46 -23.42 -13.12
N SER A 217 -28.66 -23.85 -14.09
CA SER A 217 -28.73 -25.17 -14.73
C SER A 217 -28.32 -26.32 -13.79
N GLY A 218 -27.63 -26.01 -12.69
CA GLY A 218 -27.03 -26.99 -11.78
C GLY A 218 -25.65 -27.49 -12.21
N ASN A 219 -25.08 -26.91 -13.27
CA ASN A 219 -23.68 -27.07 -13.63
C ASN A 219 -22.77 -26.15 -12.80
#